data_AF-A0A7W1GYM2-F1
#
_entry.id   AF-A0A7W1GYM2-F1
#
_cell.length_a   1.000
_cell.length_b   1.000
_cell.length_c   1.000
_cell.angle_alpha   90.00
_cell.angle_beta   90.00
_cell.angle_gamma   90.00
#
_symmetry.space_group_name_H-M   'P 1'
#
loop_
_entity.id
_entity.type
_entity.pdbx_description
1 polymer ?
#
loop_
_entity_poly.entity_id
_entity_poly.type
_entity_poly.pdbx_seq_one_letter_code
_entity_poly.pdbx_strand_id
1 'polypeptide(L)'
;MHFWVCRSRWPPVAAAETATRGPDLPNLGTFSGVVSESGTATATFTAGRDGEANVGICGHDCVNFDVTVGTVTESSSSNCERAVFQATRGRTYTVTVRSIAGAGPFNGCWSTTFVSCSVAPPVVIVDNPGVPSGYYNSTSGLTGTPLLLALNDIIDNQRFFGYTRARDSLYAVVDDPDSDDVIADLYTGRAATVNSRQSAAIR
;
A
#
# COMPACT_ATOMS: atom_id res chain seq x y z
N MET A 1 -35.66 33.27 79.85
CA MET A 1 -34.97 32.33 78.94
C MET A 1 -35.48 32.60 77.53
N HIS A 2 -34.70 33.33 76.71
CA HIS A 2 -35.07 33.69 75.34
C HIS A 2 -34.49 32.65 74.38
N PHE A 3 -35.36 31.97 73.63
CA PHE A 3 -34.98 31.02 72.58
C PHE A 3 -34.89 31.76 71.24
N TRP A 4 -33.69 31.82 70.67
CA TRP A 4 -33.44 32.31 69.33
C TRP A 4 -33.62 31.15 68.33
N VAL A 5 -34.53 31.31 67.35
CA VAL A 5 -34.75 30.35 66.27
C VAL A 5 -33.99 30.81 65.04
N CYS A 6 -32.89 30.13 64.70
CA CYS A 6 -32.19 30.30 63.43
C CYS A 6 -33.01 29.65 62.29
N ARG A 7 -33.59 30.46 61.38
CA ARG A 7 -34.09 29.99 60.09
C ARG A 7 -32.96 29.97 59.07
N SER A 8 -32.47 28.78 58.73
CA SER A 8 -31.58 28.57 57.59
C SER A 8 -32.36 28.67 56.28
N ARG A 9 -32.06 29.71 55.50
CA ARG A 9 -32.62 29.95 54.17
C ARG A 9 -31.77 29.16 53.16
N TRP A 10 -32.28 28.03 52.70
CA TRP A 10 -31.64 27.24 51.65
C TRP A 10 -31.78 27.97 50.29
N PRO A 11 -30.71 28.05 49.48
CA PRO A 11 -30.83 28.55 48.11
C PRO A 11 -31.58 27.54 47.23
N PRO A 12 -32.31 28.00 46.18
CA PRO A 12 -33.01 27.12 45.26
C PRO A 12 -32.01 26.24 44.50
N VAL A 13 -32.29 24.93 44.46
CA VAL A 13 -31.56 23.95 43.66
C VAL A 13 -31.85 24.26 42.18
N ALA A 14 -30.86 24.74 41.45
CA ALA A 14 -30.96 24.92 40.01
C ALA A 14 -31.18 23.56 39.35
N ALA A 15 -32.27 23.43 38.58
CA ALA A 15 -32.55 22.25 37.78
C ALA A 15 -31.43 22.09 36.73
N ALA A 16 -30.76 20.94 36.75
CA ALA A 16 -29.78 20.59 35.73
C ALA A 16 -30.50 20.41 34.39
N GLU A 17 -30.27 21.34 33.47
CA GLU A 17 -30.66 21.19 32.06
C GLU A 17 -29.95 19.95 31.50
N THR A 18 -30.75 18.94 31.17
CA THR A 18 -30.30 17.75 30.46
C THR A 18 -30.04 18.16 29.02
N ALA A 19 -28.82 18.61 28.72
CA ALA A 19 -28.39 18.88 27.37
C ALA A 19 -28.56 17.60 26.54
N THR A 20 -29.52 17.62 25.61
CA THR A 20 -29.73 16.56 24.62
C THR A 20 -28.43 16.35 23.84
N ARG A 21 -27.73 15.27 24.17
CA ARG A 21 -26.51 14.84 23.50
C ARG A 21 -26.86 14.56 22.03
N GLY A 22 -26.47 15.47 21.13
CA GLY A 22 -26.62 15.25 19.68
C GLY A 22 -25.96 13.94 19.23
N PRO A 23 -26.24 13.46 18.00
CA PRO A 23 -25.78 12.16 17.53
C PRO A 23 -24.27 11.99 17.72
N ASP A 24 -23.88 10.78 18.14
CA ASP A 24 -22.48 10.40 18.28
C ASP A 24 -21.87 10.28 16.87
N LEU A 25 -20.99 11.22 16.55
CA LEU A 25 -20.23 11.25 15.31
C LEU A 25 -18.93 10.46 15.48
N PRO A 26 -18.44 9.79 14.42
CA PRO A 26 -17.24 8.98 14.50
C PRO A 26 -16.01 9.87 14.78
N ASN A 27 -15.06 9.33 15.54
CA ASN A 27 -13.80 10.01 15.89
C ASN A 27 -12.56 9.43 15.21
N LEU A 28 -12.74 8.35 14.46
CA LEU A 28 -11.72 7.65 13.72
C LEU A 28 -12.36 7.03 12.48
N GLY A 29 -11.64 6.98 11.38
CA GLY A 29 -12.04 6.23 10.21
C GLY A 29 -10.89 5.98 9.24
N THR A 30 -11.17 5.15 8.24
CA THR A 30 -10.24 4.82 7.16
C THR A 30 -10.88 5.11 5.80
N PHE A 31 -10.03 5.28 4.80
CA PHE A 31 -10.42 5.45 3.41
C PHE A 31 -9.31 4.92 2.50
N SER A 32 -9.61 4.70 1.23
CA SER A 32 -8.63 4.30 0.22
C SER A 32 -9.05 4.80 -1.14
N GLY A 33 -8.13 4.79 -2.08
CA GLY A 33 -8.40 5.23 -3.45
C GLY A 33 -7.22 4.98 -4.38
N VAL A 34 -7.33 5.50 -5.59
CA VAL A 34 -6.29 5.44 -6.62
C VAL A 34 -6.09 6.85 -7.16
N VAL A 35 -4.82 7.24 -7.35
CA VAL A 35 -4.44 8.52 -7.95
C VAL A 35 -3.72 8.24 -9.27
N SER A 36 -4.16 8.88 -10.35
CA SER A 36 -3.46 8.84 -11.63
C SER A 36 -2.20 9.71 -11.59
N GLU A 37 -1.28 9.52 -12.54
CA GLU A 37 -0.06 10.33 -12.61
C GLU A 37 -0.39 11.83 -12.72
N SER A 38 0.21 12.66 -11.88
CA SER A 38 -0.11 14.10 -11.74
C SER A 38 -1.58 14.41 -11.41
N GLY A 39 -2.36 13.39 -11.04
CA GLY A 39 -3.79 13.51 -10.73
C GLY A 39 -4.07 13.82 -9.27
N THR A 40 -5.36 13.88 -8.96
CA THR A 40 -5.87 14.03 -7.60
C THR A 40 -6.99 13.02 -7.31
N ALA A 41 -7.09 12.59 -6.06
CA ALA A 41 -8.22 11.86 -5.53
C ALA A 41 -8.77 12.58 -4.29
N THR A 42 -10.05 12.39 -3.99
CA THR A 42 -10.69 13.03 -2.84
C THR A 42 -11.46 12.03 -1.97
N ALA A 43 -11.39 12.22 -0.66
CA ALA A 43 -12.23 11.57 0.33
C ALA A 43 -12.87 12.61 1.25
N THR A 44 -13.95 12.27 1.95
CA THR A 44 -14.59 13.17 2.91
C THR A 44 -14.87 12.48 4.23
N PHE A 45 -14.87 13.24 5.33
CA PHE A 45 -15.32 12.78 6.63
C PHE A 45 -15.92 13.93 7.43
N THR A 46 -16.81 13.61 8.38
CA THR A 46 -17.39 14.58 9.30
C THR A 46 -16.73 14.42 10.67
N ALA A 47 -16.17 15.51 11.20
CA ALA A 47 -15.42 15.45 12.45
C ALA A 47 -16.34 15.21 13.66
N GLY A 48 -16.01 14.21 14.49
CA GLY A 48 -16.83 13.87 15.66
C GLY A 48 -16.66 14.77 16.88
N ARG A 49 -15.61 15.60 16.90
CA ARG A 49 -15.30 16.53 17.98
C ARG A 49 -14.49 17.73 17.50
N ASP A 50 -14.45 18.75 18.35
CA ASP A 50 -13.57 19.89 18.19
C ASP A 50 -12.14 19.58 18.65
N GLY A 51 -11.19 20.36 18.13
CA GLY A 51 -9.78 20.35 18.51
C GLY A 51 -8.88 19.72 17.46
N GLU A 52 -7.65 19.39 17.87
CA GLU A 52 -6.66 18.83 16.95
C GLU A 52 -7.10 17.48 16.38
N ALA A 53 -7.00 17.38 15.06
CA ALA A 53 -7.27 16.18 14.30
C ALA A 53 -6.09 15.92 13.34
N ASN A 54 -5.96 14.68 12.90
CA ASN A 54 -4.95 14.29 11.94
C ASN A 54 -5.53 13.41 10.84
N VAL A 55 -4.99 13.58 9.63
CA VAL A 55 -5.23 12.71 8.48
C VAL A 55 -3.89 12.16 8.02
N GLY A 56 -3.80 10.84 7.88
CA GLY A 56 -2.65 10.17 7.31
C GLY A 56 -3.01 9.52 5.98
N ILE A 57 -2.07 9.49 5.04
CA ILE A 57 -2.13 8.68 3.83
C ILE A 57 -0.81 7.92 3.63
N CYS A 58 -0.88 6.79 2.96
CA CYS A 58 0.28 6.07 2.46
C CYS A 58 -0.01 5.50 1.07
N GLY A 59 0.83 5.83 0.10
CA GLY A 59 0.93 5.16 -1.18
C GLY A 59 1.85 3.94 -1.11
N HIS A 60 1.93 3.18 -2.20
CA HIS A 60 2.87 2.06 -2.32
C HIS A 60 4.34 2.52 -2.44
N ASP A 61 5.26 1.59 -2.69
CA ASP A 61 6.65 1.95 -2.95
C ASP A 61 6.79 2.78 -4.24
N CYS A 62 7.80 3.66 -4.29
CA CYS A 62 8.14 4.50 -5.44
C CYS A 62 7.10 5.55 -5.88
N VAL A 63 6.11 5.88 -5.04
CA VAL A 63 5.25 7.05 -5.24
C VAL A 63 5.50 8.15 -4.22
N ASN A 64 5.17 9.37 -4.62
CA ASN A 64 5.09 10.52 -3.73
C ASN A 64 3.71 11.17 -3.89
N PHE A 65 2.93 11.13 -2.81
CA PHE A 65 1.59 11.70 -2.76
C PHE A 65 1.49 12.74 -1.65
N ASP A 66 1.06 13.95 -1.98
CA ASP A 66 0.78 15.00 -1.01
C ASP A 66 -0.65 14.85 -0.47
N VAL A 67 -0.85 15.27 0.78
CA VAL A 67 -2.19 15.35 1.38
C VAL A 67 -2.56 16.79 1.72
N THR A 68 -3.77 17.19 1.35
CA THR A 68 -4.36 18.48 1.71
C THR A 68 -5.68 18.26 2.44
N VAL A 69 -5.87 18.91 3.58
CA VAL A 69 -7.13 18.92 4.34
C VAL A 69 -7.45 20.34 4.76
N GLY A 70 -8.54 20.89 4.24
CA GLY A 70 -8.87 22.30 4.43
C GLY A 70 -7.79 23.20 3.81
N THR A 71 -7.07 23.95 4.65
CA THR A 71 -5.97 24.84 4.23
C THR A 71 -4.58 24.27 4.53
N VAL A 72 -4.50 23.09 5.16
CA VAL A 72 -3.24 22.45 5.51
C VAL A 72 -2.85 21.50 4.40
N THR A 73 -1.64 21.67 3.86
CA THR A 73 -1.02 20.76 2.90
C THR A 73 0.28 20.26 3.47
N GLU A 74 0.47 18.95 3.45
CA GLU A 74 1.74 18.32 3.79
C GLU A 74 2.33 17.72 2.52
N SER A 75 3.61 18.01 2.34
CA SER A 75 4.39 17.57 1.20
C SER A 75 5.80 17.26 1.66
N SER A 76 6.21 16.02 1.46
CA SER A 76 7.58 15.58 1.68
C SER A 76 8.03 14.67 0.53
N SER A 77 9.20 14.05 0.65
CA SER A 77 9.65 13.02 -0.30
C SER A 77 9.21 11.60 0.12
N SER A 78 8.34 11.49 1.12
CA SER A 78 7.80 10.24 1.64
C SER A 78 6.65 9.72 0.77
N ASN A 79 6.44 8.41 0.75
CA ASN A 79 5.21 7.82 0.23
C ASN A 79 4.06 7.86 1.25
N CYS A 80 4.32 8.29 2.48
CA CYS A 80 3.35 8.48 3.54
C CYS A 80 3.37 9.92 4.04
N GLU A 81 2.20 10.55 4.10
CA GLU A 81 2.03 11.93 4.56
C GLU A 81 1.01 12.04 5.69
N ARG A 82 1.18 13.06 6.54
CA ARG A 82 0.27 13.29 7.67
C ARG A 82 0.03 14.78 7.93
N ALA A 83 -1.19 15.24 7.67
CA ALA A 83 -1.65 16.57 8.02
C ALA A 83 -2.26 16.61 9.42
N VAL A 84 -1.86 17.62 10.20
CA VAL A 84 -2.46 17.96 11.51
C VAL A 84 -3.18 19.31 11.39
N PHE A 85 -4.43 19.38 11.84
CA PHE A 85 -5.25 20.57 11.68
C PHE A 85 -6.27 20.69 12.83
N GLN A 86 -6.90 21.86 12.97
CA GLN A 86 -7.98 22.06 13.96
C GLN A 86 -9.34 21.72 13.34
N ALA A 87 -9.97 20.68 13.88
CA ALA A 87 -11.29 20.23 13.50
C ALA A 87 -12.40 20.93 14.30
N THR A 88 -13.56 21.11 13.67
CA THR A 88 -14.80 21.55 14.29
C THR A 88 -15.82 20.42 14.24
N ARG A 89 -16.45 20.08 15.37
CA ARG A 89 -17.45 19.02 15.46
C ARG A 89 -18.59 19.26 14.47
N GLY A 90 -18.97 18.21 13.74
CA GLY A 90 -20.04 18.26 12.75
C GLY A 90 -19.66 18.92 11.42
N ARG A 91 -18.45 19.49 11.30
CA ARG A 91 -17.93 19.98 10.01
C ARG A 91 -17.43 18.83 9.16
N THR A 92 -17.82 18.84 7.89
CA THR A 92 -17.30 17.92 6.88
C THR A 92 -16.01 18.48 6.29
N TYR A 93 -14.96 17.66 6.28
CA TYR A 93 -13.66 17.95 5.69
C TYR A 93 -13.49 17.16 4.40
N THR A 94 -12.89 17.80 3.40
CA THR A 94 -12.43 17.13 2.18
C THR A 94 -10.94 16.90 2.32
N VAL A 95 -10.53 15.65 2.13
CA VAL A 95 -9.14 15.23 2.00
C VAL A 95 -8.84 15.14 0.52
N THR A 96 -7.85 15.88 0.05
CA THR A 96 -7.34 15.78 -1.31
C THR A 96 -5.98 15.10 -1.26
N VAL A 97 -5.81 14.06 -2.06
CA VAL A 97 -4.55 13.36 -2.28
C VAL A 97 -4.07 13.70 -3.67
N ARG A 98 -2.84 14.22 -3.80
CA ARG A 98 -2.28 14.65 -5.08
C ARG A 98 -1.03 13.86 -5.42
N SER A 99 -0.90 13.42 -6.66
CA SER A 99 0.34 12.83 -7.16
C SER A 99 1.39 13.90 -7.44
N ILE A 100 2.57 13.74 -6.82
CA ILE A 100 3.79 14.48 -7.11
C ILE A 100 4.74 13.63 -7.95
N ALA A 101 4.86 12.34 -7.62
CA ALA A 101 5.59 11.36 -8.42
C ALA A 101 4.86 10.02 -8.45
N GLY A 102 4.77 9.44 -9.65
CA GLY A 102 4.13 8.15 -9.88
C GLY A 102 2.61 8.17 -9.74
N ALA A 103 2.00 6.99 -9.83
CA ALA A 103 0.57 6.78 -9.77
C ALA A 103 0.29 5.47 -9.04
N GLY A 104 -0.92 5.30 -8.51
CA GLY A 104 -1.28 4.04 -7.89
C GLY A 104 -2.26 4.17 -6.73
N PRO A 105 -2.49 3.06 -6.01
CA PRO A 105 -3.38 3.03 -4.87
C PRO A 105 -2.75 3.75 -3.67
N PHE A 106 -3.62 4.23 -2.78
CA PHE A 106 -3.27 4.71 -1.45
C PHE A 106 -4.27 4.22 -0.42
N ASN A 107 -3.80 4.04 0.81
CA ASN A 107 -4.63 3.91 1.99
C ASN A 107 -4.58 5.21 2.79
N GLY A 108 -5.62 5.48 3.57
CA GLY A 108 -5.70 6.66 4.41
C GLY A 108 -6.49 6.43 5.69
N CYS A 109 -6.24 7.28 6.67
CA CYS A 109 -6.97 7.32 7.92
C CYS A 109 -7.19 8.76 8.37
N TRP A 110 -8.18 8.95 9.23
CA TRP A 110 -8.39 10.21 9.94
C TRP A 110 -8.74 9.94 11.40
N SER A 111 -8.31 10.82 12.29
CA SER A 111 -8.63 10.78 13.72
C SER A 111 -8.88 12.19 14.24
N THR A 112 -9.98 12.38 14.98
CA THR A 112 -10.28 13.63 15.70
C THR A 112 -9.95 13.53 17.19
N THR A 113 -9.55 12.35 17.65
CA THR A 113 -8.93 12.17 18.96
C THR A 113 -7.43 12.34 18.81
N PHE A 114 -6.74 13.03 19.72
CA PHE A 114 -5.28 13.33 19.72
C PHE A 114 -4.32 12.12 19.50
N VAL A 115 -4.85 10.93 19.24
CA VAL A 115 -4.14 9.76 18.77
C VAL A 115 -3.85 9.91 17.27
N SER A 116 -2.58 9.72 16.91
CA SER A 116 -2.17 9.58 15.52
C SER A 116 -2.79 8.32 14.91
N CYS A 117 -3.49 8.46 13.79
CA CYS A 117 -3.97 7.29 13.06
C CYS A 117 -2.80 6.68 12.25
N SER A 118 -2.59 5.36 12.32
CA SER A 118 -1.50 4.68 11.58
C SER A 118 -2.04 4.10 10.27
N VAL A 119 -1.32 4.28 9.16
CA VAL A 119 -1.70 3.79 7.83
C VAL A 119 -0.62 2.83 7.35
N ALA A 120 -1.04 1.64 6.90
CA ALA A 120 -0.16 0.74 6.18
C ALA A 120 -0.18 1.07 4.68
N PRO A 121 0.97 1.13 3.99
CA PRO A 121 1.04 1.22 2.54
C PRO A 121 0.21 0.11 1.86
N PRO A 122 -0.48 0.39 0.75
CA PRO A 122 -1.12 -0.65 -0.05
C PRO A 122 -0.07 -1.58 -0.66
N VAL A 123 -0.34 -2.88 -0.59
CA VAL A 123 0.48 -3.90 -1.24
C VAL A 123 0.14 -3.90 -2.71
N VAL A 124 1.10 -3.53 -3.55
CA VAL A 124 0.97 -3.60 -5.01
C VAL A 124 1.83 -4.75 -5.48
N ILE A 125 1.20 -5.72 -6.14
CA ILE A 125 1.92 -6.81 -6.79
C ILE A 125 2.47 -6.22 -8.09
N VAL A 126 3.73 -5.79 -8.04
CA VAL A 126 4.47 -5.44 -9.26
C VAL A 126 4.74 -6.74 -10.01
N ASP A 127 4.10 -6.88 -11.18
CA ASP A 127 4.49 -7.89 -12.15
C ASP A 127 5.96 -7.62 -12.51
N ASN A 128 6.86 -8.42 -11.97
CA ASN A 128 8.26 -8.40 -12.34
C ASN A 128 8.33 -8.67 -13.86
N PRO A 129 8.99 -7.84 -14.67
CA PRO A 129 9.02 -8.01 -16.14
C PRO A 129 9.61 -9.37 -16.59
N GLY A 130 10.28 -10.11 -15.71
CA GLY A 130 10.74 -11.48 -15.96
C GLY A 130 9.77 -12.59 -15.54
N VAL A 131 8.64 -12.26 -14.91
CA VAL A 131 7.65 -13.22 -14.41
C VAL A 131 6.41 -13.16 -15.31
N PRO A 132 5.98 -14.28 -15.92
CA PRO A 132 4.76 -14.31 -16.71
C PRO A 132 3.55 -13.82 -15.90
N SER A 133 2.64 -13.08 -16.54
CA SER A 133 1.42 -12.62 -15.88
C SER A 133 0.65 -13.79 -15.28
N GLY A 134 0.23 -13.66 -14.03
CA GLY A 134 -0.52 -14.69 -13.30
C GLY A 134 0.31 -15.88 -12.79
N TYR A 135 1.64 -15.88 -12.97
CA TYR A 135 2.53 -16.96 -12.50
C TYR A 135 2.34 -17.29 -11.00
N TYR A 136 2.04 -16.30 -10.17
CA TYR A 136 1.82 -16.46 -8.72
C TYR A 136 0.35 -16.43 -8.28
N ASN A 137 -0.62 -16.47 -9.21
CA ASN A 137 -2.05 -16.34 -8.85
C ASN A 137 -2.52 -17.39 -7.82
N SER A 138 -2.00 -18.62 -7.91
CA SER A 138 -2.32 -19.70 -6.97
C SER A 138 -1.79 -19.48 -5.55
N THR A 139 -0.88 -18.52 -5.36
CA THR A 139 -0.28 -18.20 -4.05
C THR A 139 -0.91 -16.98 -3.36
N SER A 140 -1.79 -16.26 -4.05
CA SER A 140 -2.38 -15.02 -3.56
C SER A 140 -3.20 -15.22 -2.28
N GLY A 141 -2.89 -14.44 -1.23
CA GLY A 141 -3.60 -14.49 0.06
C GLY A 141 -3.30 -15.72 0.93
N LEU A 142 -2.42 -16.62 0.50
CA LEU A 142 -2.03 -17.79 1.28
C LEU A 142 -0.89 -17.48 2.24
N THR A 143 -0.84 -18.20 3.36
CA THR A 143 0.26 -18.13 4.35
C THR A 143 0.59 -19.53 4.86
N GLY A 144 1.76 -19.71 5.50
CA GLY A 144 2.15 -20.96 6.15
C GLY A 144 2.24 -22.18 5.20
N THR A 145 1.75 -23.33 5.66
CA THR A 145 1.78 -24.58 4.87
C THR A 145 1.04 -24.48 3.53
N PRO A 146 -0.16 -23.87 3.43
CA PRO A 146 -0.82 -23.62 2.14
C PRO A 146 0.05 -22.86 1.12
N LEU A 147 0.77 -21.83 1.56
CA LEU A 147 1.68 -21.07 0.68
C LEU A 147 2.83 -21.95 0.19
N LEU A 148 3.42 -22.74 1.09
CA LEU A 148 4.51 -23.65 0.73
C LEU A 148 4.08 -24.67 -0.33
N LEU A 149 2.89 -25.25 -0.21
CA LEU A 149 2.38 -26.21 -1.19
C LEU A 149 2.13 -25.56 -2.55
N ALA A 150 1.50 -24.37 -2.56
CA ALA A 150 1.24 -23.64 -3.81
C ALA A 150 2.55 -23.25 -4.53
N LEU A 151 3.59 -22.88 -3.78
CA LEU A 151 4.91 -22.61 -4.36
C LEU A 151 5.60 -23.87 -4.90
N ASN A 152 5.50 -25.01 -4.20
CA ASN A 152 6.04 -26.28 -4.71
C ASN A 152 5.33 -26.72 -5.99
N ASP A 153 4.02 -26.56 -6.10
CA ASP A 153 3.27 -26.91 -7.33
C ASP A 153 3.71 -26.06 -8.55
N ILE A 154 3.99 -24.77 -8.34
CA ILE A 154 4.57 -23.92 -9.40
C ILE A 154 5.95 -24.43 -9.83
N ILE A 155 6.80 -24.80 -8.87
CA ILE A 155 8.17 -25.30 -9.10
C ILE A 155 8.13 -26.67 -9.78
N ASP A 156 7.21 -27.56 -9.40
CA ASP A 156 7.12 -28.91 -9.95
C ASP A 156 6.63 -28.92 -11.40
N ASN A 157 5.81 -27.93 -11.78
CA ASN A 157 5.30 -27.77 -13.13
C ASN A 157 6.24 -27.02 -14.07
N GLN A 158 7.46 -26.68 -13.64
CA GLN A 158 8.44 -26.03 -14.52
C GLN A 158 9.13 -27.05 -15.45
N ARG A 159 9.50 -26.59 -16.65
CA ARG A 159 10.19 -27.44 -17.64
C ARG A 159 11.61 -27.76 -17.13
N PHE A 160 11.83 -29.00 -16.70
CA PHE A 160 13.15 -29.48 -16.35
C PHE A 160 13.98 -29.78 -17.62
N PHE A 161 15.06 -29.04 -17.81
CA PHE A 161 16.08 -29.40 -18.78
C PHE A 161 17.14 -30.27 -18.10
N GLY A 162 17.30 -31.49 -18.58
CA GLY A 162 18.49 -32.28 -18.26
C GLY A 162 19.76 -31.57 -18.73
N TYR A 163 20.89 -31.82 -18.07
CA TYR A 163 22.15 -31.12 -18.30
C TYR A 163 22.51 -30.93 -19.78
N THR A 164 22.42 -31.99 -20.59
CA THR A 164 22.71 -31.94 -22.03
C THR A 164 21.81 -30.94 -22.76
N ARG A 165 20.48 -30.96 -22.54
CA ARG A 165 19.55 -30.03 -23.20
C ARG A 165 19.74 -28.59 -22.74
N ALA A 166 20.03 -28.36 -21.46
CA ALA A 166 20.31 -27.04 -20.93
C ALA A 166 21.59 -26.46 -21.57
N ARG A 167 22.64 -27.28 -21.64
CA ARG A 167 23.92 -26.93 -22.27
C ARG A 167 23.75 -26.65 -23.76
N ASP A 168 23.06 -27.52 -24.50
CA ASP A 168 22.86 -27.34 -25.94
C ASP A 168 21.99 -26.10 -26.24
N SER A 169 21.06 -25.73 -25.35
CA SER A 169 20.29 -24.48 -25.44
C SER A 169 21.14 -23.24 -25.23
N LEU A 170 22.17 -23.31 -24.38
CA LEU A 170 23.13 -22.22 -24.18
C LEU A 170 23.96 -21.98 -25.44
N TYR A 171 24.36 -23.04 -26.13
CA TYR A 171 25.14 -22.97 -27.37
C TYR A 171 24.34 -22.49 -28.59
N ALA A 172 23.01 -22.57 -28.56
CA ALA A 172 22.15 -22.13 -29.66
C ALA A 172 22.17 -20.60 -29.91
N VAL A 173 22.68 -19.81 -28.97
CA VAL A 173 22.72 -18.33 -29.02
C VAL A 173 24.13 -17.77 -28.92
N VAL A 174 25.16 -18.62 -28.97
CA VAL A 174 26.54 -18.17 -29.00
C VAL A 174 26.87 -17.76 -30.42
N ASP A 175 27.27 -16.50 -30.60
CA ASP A 175 27.83 -16.03 -31.87
C ASP A 175 29.13 -16.79 -32.15
N ASP A 176 29.19 -17.43 -33.31
CA ASP A 176 30.36 -18.08 -33.90
C ASP A 176 30.98 -17.10 -34.93
N PRO A 177 31.89 -16.20 -34.50
CA PRO A 177 32.40 -15.12 -35.34
C PRO A 177 33.32 -15.60 -36.46
N ASP A 178 33.90 -16.79 -36.35
CA ASP A 178 34.76 -17.43 -37.35
C ASP A 178 34.02 -18.45 -38.23
N SER A 179 32.74 -18.75 -37.92
CA SER A 179 31.87 -19.67 -38.68
C SER A 179 32.52 -21.03 -38.91
N ASP A 180 33.27 -21.52 -37.92
CA ASP A 180 33.95 -22.80 -37.99
C ASP A 180 33.09 -23.96 -37.44
N ASP A 181 31.87 -23.66 -36.98
CA ASP A 181 30.92 -24.61 -36.42
C ASP A 181 31.47 -25.29 -35.14
N VAL A 182 32.40 -24.64 -34.43
CA VAL A 182 33.02 -25.15 -33.20
C VAL A 182 32.82 -24.18 -32.05
N ILE A 183 32.11 -24.62 -31.02
CA ILE A 183 31.99 -23.87 -29.77
C ILE A 183 32.96 -24.47 -28.75
N ALA A 184 33.90 -23.64 -28.29
CA ALA A 184 34.81 -23.98 -27.21
C ALA A 184 34.14 -23.75 -25.84
N ASP A 185 34.02 -24.81 -25.05
CA ASP A 185 33.60 -24.71 -23.65
C ASP A 185 34.78 -24.20 -22.81
N LEU A 186 34.69 -22.93 -22.40
CA LEU A 186 35.70 -22.25 -21.59
C LEU A 186 35.96 -22.95 -20.24
N TYR A 187 34.98 -23.65 -19.68
CA TYR A 187 35.09 -24.25 -18.35
C TYR A 187 35.64 -25.69 -18.38
N THR A 188 35.38 -26.44 -19.45
CA THR A 188 35.84 -27.83 -19.55
C THR A 188 37.00 -28.02 -20.52
N GLY A 189 37.35 -27.00 -21.31
CA GLY A 189 38.39 -27.07 -22.35
C GLY A 189 38.03 -27.99 -23.50
N ARG A 190 36.75 -28.38 -23.63
CA ARG A 190 36.25 -29.25 -24.69
C ARG A 190 35.70 -28.41 -25.83
N ALA A 191 35.94 -28.86 -27.06
CA ALA A 191 35.32 -28.32 -28.25
C ALA A 191 34.15 -29.23 -28.65
N ALA A 192 33.00 -28.64 -28.97
CA ALA A 192 31.86 -29.35 -29.55
C ALA A 192 31.60 -28.81 -30.95
N THR A 193 31.56 -29.70 -31.94
CA THR A 193 31.08 -29.36 -33.28
C THR A 193 29.57 -29.19 -33.22
N VAL A 194 29.08 -28.03 -33.61
CA VAL A 194 27.65 -27.72 -33.73
C VAL A 194 27.29 -27.57 -35.19
N ASN A 195 26.08 -27.92 -35.59
CA ASN A 195 25.59 -27.53 -36.90
C ASN A 195 24.96 -26.14 -36.78
N SER A 196 25.66 -25.09 -37.21
CA SER A 196 25.07 -23.76 -37.22
C SER A 196 23.73 -23.81 -37.97
N ARG A 197 22.68 -23.38 -37.24
CA ARG A 197 21.26 -23.36 -37.63
C ARG A 197 20.51 -24.69 -37.52
N GLN A 198 20.35 -25.22 -36.31
CA GLN A 198 18.99 -25.63 -35.93
C GLN A 198 18.17 -24.36 -35.70
N SER A 199 17.28 -24.08 -36.65
CA SER A 199 16.10 -23.24 -36.41
C SER A 199 15.53 -23.69 -35.07
N ALA A 200 15.60 -22.80 -34.07
CA ALA A 200 15.07 -23.04 -32.75
C ALA A 200 13.59 -23.41 -32.89
N ALA A 201 13.30 -24.71 -32.82
CA ALA A 201 11.95 -25.20 -32.70
C ALA A 201 11.51 -24.86 -31.29
N ILE A 202 10.98 -23.64 -31.14
CA ILE A 202 10.07 -23.29 -30.07
C ILE A 202 8.86 -24.23 -30.24
N ARG A 203 8.85 -25.30 -29.46
CA ARG A 203 7.65 -26.02 -29.01
C ARG A 203 7.82 -26.45 -27.55
#